data_AF-A0A257PE03-F1
#
_entry.id   AF-A0A257PE03-F1
#
_cell.length_a   1.000
_cell.length_b   1.000
_cell.length_c   1.000
_cell.angle_alpha   90.00
_cell.angle_beta   90.00
_cell.angle_gamma   90.00
#
_symmetry.space_group_name_H-M   'P 1'
#
loop_
_entity.id
_entity.type
_entity.pdbx_description
1 polymer ?
#
loop_
_entity_poly.entity_id
_entity_poly.type
_entity_poly.pdbx_seq_one_letter_code
_entity_poly.pdbx_strand_id
1 'polypeptide(L)'
;MSAMQAIETAVASLGLELVEVEHLPRGLLRVTIDHADGTPVTVEDCERVTRQLQYVFEVENVDYGRLEVSSPGLDRPLRKPQDFVRFAGLEIDIVLRVPFQGRKKYRGVLLEAVEGDPQGRFSAALSAPEPAKNAKGKLGAASKSKAKAAVLAVGANPDAEDTQSVMNFSLAEVRDVRLVPVVDFGSGRK
;
A
#
# COMPACT_ATOMS: atom_id res chain seq x y z
N MET A 1 24.05 15.70 1.79
CA MET A 1 22.88 15.08 2.44
C MET A 1 22.67 13.71 1.80
N SER A 2 21.83 12.79 2.32
CA SER A 2 21.50 11.60 1.51
C SER A 2 20.52 11.98 0.40
N ALA A 3 20.62 11.36 -0.78
CA ALA A 3 19.72 11.69 -1.91
C ALA A 3 18.24 11.54 -1.54
N MET A 4 17.91 10.50 -0.76
CA MET A 4 16.55 10.28 -0.26
C MET A 4 16.06 11.42 0.64
N GLN A 5 16.91 11.91 1.55
CA GLN A 5 16.57 13.01 2.45
C GLN A 5 16.41 14.35 1.70
N ALA A 6 17.20 14.56 0.65
CA ALA A 6 17.08 15.73 -0.22
C ALA A 6 15.74 15.73 -0.97
N ILE A 7 15.31 14.57 -1.50
CA ILE A 7 14.01 14.40 -2.16
C ILE A 7 12.87 14.66 -1.17
N GLU A 8 12.92 14.04 0.01
CA GLU A 8 11.89 14.21 1.04
C GLU A 8 11.73 15.68 1.45
N THR A 9 12.85 16.37 1.68
CA THR A 9 12.85 17.80 2.03
C THR A 9 12.28 18.66 0.91
N ALA A 10 12.67 18.39 -0.34
CA ALA A 10 12.19 19.12 -1.51
C ALA A 10 10.67 18.96 -1.70
N VAL A 11 10.16 17.74 -1.59
CA VAL A 11 8.72 17.45 -1.72
C VAL A 11 7.93 18.08 -0.58
N ALA A 12 8.41 17.95 0.66
CA ALA A 12 7.77 18.55 1.84
C ALA A 12 7.72 20.09 1.75
N SER A 13 8.74 20.74 1.17
CA SER A 13 8.77 22.20 0.98
C SER A 13 7.67 22.72 0.06
N LEU A 14 7.11 21.86 -0.80
CA LEU A 14 6.03 22.18 -1.72
C LEU A 14 4.63 21.87 -1.14
N GLY A 15 4.55 21.40 0.11
CA GLY A 15 3.31 20.99 0.77
C GLY A 15 2.82 19.60 0.35
N LEU A 16 3.70 18.81 -0.30
CA LEU A 16 3.40 17.47 -0.79
C LEU A 16 4.06 16.42 0.11
N GLU A 17 3.56 15.21 0.04
CA GLU A 17 4.08 14.04 0.73
C GLU A 17 4.86 13.15 -0.25
N LEU A 18 6.06 12.72 0.16
CA LEU A 18 6.80 11.69 -0.55
C LEU A 18 6.24 10.30 -0.18
N VAL A 19 5.76 9.58 -1.19
CA VAL A 19 5.21 8.22 -1.04
C VAL A 19 6.29 7.16 -1.29
N GLU A 20 7.00 7.28 -2.40
CA GLU A 20 7.98 6.28 -2.82
C GLU A 20 9.06 6.86 -3.74
N VAL A 21 10.26 6.28 -3.69
CA VAL A 21 11.34 6.54 -4.64
C VAL A 21 11.86 5.20 -5.15
N GLU A 22 11.80 4.99 -6.46
CA GLU A 22 12.29 3.77 -7.12
C GLU A 22 13.47 4.10 -8.04
N HIS A 23 14.52 3.28 -7.97
CA HIS A 23 15.65 3.33 -8.90
C HIS A 23 15.49 2.19 -9.91
N LEU A 24 15.19 2.55 -11.16
CA LEU A 24 14.99 1.63 -12.26
C LEU A 24 16.25 1.53 -13.15
N PRO A 25 16.37 0.47 -13.97
CA PRO A 25 17.47 0.33 -14.91
C PRO A 25 17.63 1.55 -15.83
N ARG A 26 18.86 1.76 -16.34
CA ARG A 26 19.23 2.91 -17.19
C ARG A 26 19.17 4.28 -16.47
N GLY A 27 19.27 4.29 -15.14
CA GLY A 27 19.32 5.52 -14.35
C GLY A 27 17.98 6.24 -14.27
N LEU A 28 16.86 5.54 -14.49
CA LEU A 28 15.54 6.12 -14.31
C LEU A 28 15.22 6.20 -12.80
N LEU A 29 15.01 7.40 -12.30
CA LEU A 29 14.55 7.68 -10.95
C LEU A 29 13.07 8.03 -11.00
N ARG A 30 12.23 7.20 -10.37
CA ARG A 30 10.80 7.45 -10.24
C ARG A 30 10.48 7.93 -8.84
N VAL A 31 9.80 9.06 -8.73
CA VAL A 31 9.36 9.66 -7.48
C VAL A 31 7.84 9.71 -7.46
N THR A 32 7.25 9.07 -6.47
CA THR A 32 5.81 9.04 -6.26
C THR A 32 5.44 10.05 -5.16
N ILE A 33 4.59 11.01 -5.49
CA ILE A 33 4.14 12.08 -4.59
C ILE A 33 2.64 12.00 -4.34
N ASP A 34 2.20 12.52 -3.20
CA ASP A 34 0.77 12.65 -2.87
C ASP A 34 0.50 13.91 -2.05
N HIS A 35 -0.77 14.26 -1.87
CA HIS A 35 -1.16 15.25 -0.87
C HIS A 35 -1.39 14.57 0.48
N ALA A 36 -0.90 15.22 1.54
CA ALA A 36 -1.10 14.75 2.92
C ALA A 36 -2.58 14.78 3.34
N ASP A 37 -3.41 15.60 2.69
CA ASP A 37 -4.87 15.66 2.82
C ASP A 37 -5.61 14.73 1.83
N GLY A 38 -4.86 13.99 0.98
CA GLY A 38 -5.31 13.01 -0.01
C GLY A 38 -6.25 13.58 -1.06
N THR A 39 -6.14 14.87 -1.29
CA THR A 39 -6.61 15.45 -2.55
C THR A 39 -5.81 14.85 -3.72
N PRO A 40 -6.42 14.70 -4.92
CA PRO A 40 -5.71 14.19 -6.07
C PRO A 40 -4.56 15.12 -6.45
N VAL A 41 -3.39 14.54 -6.68
CA VAL A 41 -2.24 15.26 -7.24
C VAL A 41 -2.54 15.70 -8.67
N THR A 42 -2.24 16.96 -8.98
CA THR A 42 -2.43 17.54 -10.30
C THR A 42 -1.18 17.40 -11.18
N VAL A 43 -1.29 17.68 -12.47
CA VAL A 43 -0.13 17.67 -13.38
C VAL A 43 0.84 18.79 -13.00
N GLU A 44 0.30 19.94 -12.60
CA GLU A 44 1.04 21.11 -12.13
C GLU A 44 1.88 20.78 -10.89
N ASP A 45 1.36 19.97 -9.96
CA ASP A 45 2.12 19.51 -8.78
C ASP A 45 3.32 18.65 -9.19
N CYS A 46 3.13 17.73 -10.14
CA CYS A 46 4.20 16.89 -10.68
C CYS A 46 5.28 17.75 -11.36
N GLU A 47 4.88 18.77 -12.13
CA GLU A 47 5.81 19.70 -12.76
C GLU A 47 6.62 20.52 -11.74
N ARG A 48 5.95 21.04 -10.69
CA ARG A 48 6.60 21.79 -9.61
C ARG A 48 7.66 20.95 -8.89
N VAL A 49 7.32 19.71 -8.54
CA VAL A 49 8.26 18.78 -7.91
C VAL A 49 9.40 18.44 -8.85
N THR A 50 9.12 18.16 -10.13
CA THR A 50 10.15 17.85 -11.13
C THR A 50 11.18 18.96 -11.23
N ARG A 51 10.74 20.22 -11.35
CA ARG A 51 11.65 21.39 -11.39
C ARG A 51 12.45 21.52 -10.11
N GLN A 52 11.80 21.41 -8.94
CA GLN A 52 12.49 21.54 -7.65
C GLN A 52 13.57 20.48 -7.47
N LEU A 53 13.28 19.22 -7.82
CA LEU A 53 14.23 18.12 -7.71
C LEU A 53 15.42 18.27 -8.66
N GLN A 54 15.22 18.80 -9.87
CA GLN A 54 16.33 19.08 -10.80
C GLN A 54 17.36 20.02 -10.17
N TYR A 55 16.91 21.10 -9.53
CA TYR A 55 17.82 22.04 -8.85
C TYR A 55 18.52 21.41 -7.66
N VAL A 56 17.79 20.65 -6.84
CA VAL A 56 18.35 19.99 -5.65
C VAL A 56 19.40 18.94 -6.05
N PHE A 57 19.14 18.16 -7.11
CA PHE A 57 20.08 17.16 -7.59
C PHE A 57 21.34 17.75 -8.19
N GLU A 58 21.26 18.92 -8.83
CA GLU A 58 22.44 19.65 -9.29
C GLU A 58 23.32 20.10 -8.10
N VAL A 59 22.72 20.65 -7.05
CA VAL A 59 23.45 21.10 -5.84
C VAL A 59 24.04 19.94 -5.04
N GLU A 60 23.28 18.87 -4.85
CA GLU A 60 23.70 17.69 -4.07
C GLU A 60 24.53 16.69 -4.90
N ASN A 61 24.82 16.98 -6.17
CA ASN A 61 25.53 16.10 -7.10
C ASN A 61 24.91 14.68 -7.20
N VAL A 62 23.58 14.61 -7.27
CA VAL A 62 22.85 13.35 -7.46
C VAL A 62 22.79 13.03 -8.94
N ASP A 63 23.44 11.95 -9.36
CA ASP A 63 23.40 11.49 -10.75
C ASP A 63 22.13 10.69 -11.04
N TYR A 64 21.41 11.07 -12.09
CA TYR A 64 20.23 10.37 -12.59
C TYR A 64 20.16 10.50 -14.12
N GLY A 65 19.76 9.43 -14.79
CA GLY A 65 19.60 9.40 -16.25
C GLY A 65 18.28 9.99 -16.72
N ARG A 66 17.18 9.68 -16.03
CA ARG A 66 15.85 10.23 -16.30
C ARG A 66 15.07 10.37 -14.99
N LEU A 67 14.35 11.48 -14.82
CA LEU A 67 13.47 11.70 -13.68
C LEU A 67 12.00 11.56 -14.12
N GLU A 68 11.23 10.74 -13.41
CA GLU A 68 9.78 10.63 -13.55
C GLU A 68 9.14 10.99 -12.20
N VAL A 69 8.20 11.93 -12.21
CA VAL A 69 7.39 12.26 -11.04
C VAL A 69 5.94 11.90 -11.35
N SER A 70 5.32 11.14 -10.47
CA SER A 70 3.94 10.67 -10.64
C SER A 70 3.19 10.65 -9.32
N SER A 71 1.86 10.65 -9.39
CA SER A 71 1.01 10.29 -8.24
C SER A 71 0.86 8.78 -8.13
N PRO A 72 0.59 8.22 -6.94
CA PRO A 72 0.27 6.79 -6.79
C PRO A 72 -1.05 6.43 -7.49
N GLY A 73 -1.90 7.42 -7.75
CA GLY A 73 -3.20 7.24 -8.37
C GLY A 73 -4.17 6.50 -7.45
N LEU A 74 -4.97 5.64 -8.06
CA LEU A 74 -6.06 4.89 -7.43
C LEU A 74 -5.56 3.69 -6.58
N ASP A 75 -4.33 3.22 -6.80
CA ASP A 75 -3.72 2.07 -6.11
C ASP A 75 -2.67 2.54 -5.09
N ARG A 76 -3.09 3.42 -4.15
CA ARG A 76 -2.18 4.07 -3.19
C ARG A 76 -1.59 3.06 -2.20
N PRO A 77 -0.25 2.94 -2.11
CA PRO A 77 0.37 2.08 -1.09
C PRO A 77 0.27 2.71 0.30
N LEU A 78 -0.08 1.91 1.30
CA LEU A 78 -0.09 2.29 2.72
C LEU A 78 1.22 1.84 3.37
N ARG A 79 2.07 2.80 3.79
CA ARG A 79 3.39 2.49 4.34
C ARG A 79 3.59 3.04 5.75
N LYS A 80 3.07 4.23 6.03
CA LYS A 80 3.23 4.90 7.33
C LYS A 80 2.06 4.52 8.24
N PRO A 81 2.27 4.40 9.56
CA PRO A 81 1.17 4.18 10.52
C PRO A 81 0.02 5.19 10.36
N GLN A 82 0.35 6.45 10.04
CA GLN A 82 -0.63 7.51 9.80
C GLN A 82 -1.55 7.23 8.62
N ASP A 83 -1.05 6.55 7.57
CA ASP A 83 -1.88 6.16 6.42
C ASP A 83 -3.00 5.21 6.87
N PHE A 84 -2.70 4.23 7.73
CA PHE A 84 -3.69 3.25 8.20
C PHE A 84 -4.77 3.87 9.08
N VAL A 85 -4.41 4.87 9.89
CA VAL A 85 -5.41 5.63 10.67
C VAL A 85 -6.31 6.44 9.74
N ARG A 86 -5.71 7.08 8.75
CA ARG A 86 -6.39 7.98 7.82
C ARG A 86 -7.37 7.27 6.89
N PHE A 87 -7.04 6.06 6.46
CA PHE A 87 -7.82 5.26 5.52
C PHE A 87 -8.56 4.09 6.19
N ALA A 88 -8.75 4.14 7.51
CA ALA A 88 -9.61 3.21 8.21
C ALA A 88 -11.02 3.22 7.62
N GLY A 89 -11.63 2.05 7.49
CA GLY A 89 -12.93 1.84 6.85
C GLY A 89 -12.88 1.65 5.34
N LEU A 90 -11.72 1.81 4.67
CA LEU A 90 -11.57 1.55 3.24
C LEU A 90 -11.09 0.12 2.94
N GLU A 91 -11.37 -0.34 1.73
CA GLU A 91 -10.92 -1.64 1.26
C GLU A 91 -9.44 -1.60 0.85
N ILE A 92 -8.68 -2.61 1.28
CA ILE A 92 -7.23 -2.73 1.07
C ILE A 92 -6.85 -4.13 0.59
N ASP A 93 -5.81 -4.18 -0.24
CA ASP A 93 -5.09 -5.39 -0.61
C ASP A 93 -3.81 -5.50 0.22
N ILE A 94 -3.63 -6.63 0.90
CA ILE A 94 -2.50 -6.93 1.78
C ILE A 94 -1.70 -8.09 1.18
N VAL A 95 -0.40 -7.90 1.00
CA VAL A 95 0.54 -8.93 0.57
C VAL A 95 1.51 -9.23 1.71
N LEU A 96 1.42 -10.40 2.31
CA LEU A 96 2.32 -10.81 3.39
C LEU A 96 3.70 -11.28 2.88
N ARG A 97 4.72 -11.11 3.72
CA ARG A 97 6.06 -11.67 3.46
C ARG A 97 6.03 -13.20 3.56
N VAL A 98 5.45 -13.70 4.64
CA VAL A 98 5.28 -15.13 4.96
C VAL A 98 3.83 -15.54 4.68
N PRO A 99 3.57 -16.72 4.06
CA PRO A 99 2.21 -17.19 3.88
C PRO A 99 1.50 -17.34 5.22
N PHE A 100 0.29 -16.80 5.31
CA PHE A 100 -0.66 -17.09 6.38
C PHE A 100 -1.74 -17.99 5.77
N GLN A 101 -2.20 -19.03 6.46
CA GLN A 101 -3.27 -19.94 5.97
C GLN A 101 -3.09 -20.42 4.49
N GLY A 102 -1.86 -20.69 4.06
CA GLY A 102 -1.55 -21.18 2.71
C GLY A 102 -1.61 -20.13 1.59
N ARG A 103 -1.89 -18.85 1.88
CA ARG A 103 -1.92 -17.74 0.91
C ARG A 103 -1.13 -16.53 1.42
N LYS A 104 -0.65 -15.70 0.49
CA LYS A 104 0.08 -14.45 0.82
C LYS A 104 -0.73 -13.19 0.56
N LYS A 105 -1.76 -13.29 -0.27
CA LYS A 105 -2.60 -12.15 -0.68
C LYS A 105 -3.94 -12.23 0.04
N TYR A 106 -4.33 -11.10 0.57
CA TYR A 106 -5.54 -10.90 1.35
C TYR A 106 -6.18 -9.60 0.88
N ARG A 107 -7.51 -9.58 0.85
CA ARG A 107 -8.29 -8.38 0.57
C ARG A 107 -9.31 -8.23 1.70
N GLY A 108 -9.60 -7.00 2.07
CA GLY A 108 -10.52 -6.74 3.18
C GLY A 108 -10.63 -5.27 3.52
N VAL A 109 -11.50 -4.94 4.46
CA VAL A 109 -11.69 -3.58 4.94
C VAL A 109 -10.74 -3.32 6.11
N LEU A 110 -9.98 -2.23 6.04
CA LEU A 110 -9.12 -1.80 7.13
C LEU A 110 -9.98 -1.36 8.32
N LEU A 111 -9.75 -1.94 9.49
CA LEU A 111 -10.46 -1.56 10.72
C LEU A 111 -9.72 -0.42 11.42
N GLU A 112 -10.45 0.35 12.24
CA GLU A 112 -9.86 1.39 13.06
C GLU A 112 -8.76 0.81 13.97
N ALA A 113 -7.65 1.53 14.06
CA ALA A 113 -6.56 1.15 14.95
C ALA A 113 -7.07 1.20 16.40
N VAL A 114 -6.88 0.11 17.15
CA VAL A 114 -7.23 0.10 18.57
C VAL A 114 -6.26 1.03 19.30
N GLU A 115 -6.82 2.14 19.81
CA GLU A 115 -6.05 3.17 20.51
C GLU A 115 -5.36 2.55 21.74
N GLY A 116 -4.02 2.52 21.72
CA GLY A 116 -3.21 2.01 22.83
C GLY A 116 -2.52 0.65 22.64
N ASP A 117 -2.47 0.08 21.43
CA ASP A 117 -1.62 -1.10 21.19
C ASP A 117 -0.13 -0.70 21.03
N PRO A 118 0.75 -1.00 22.01
CA PRO A 118 2.18 -0.66 21.94
C PRO A 118 2.94 -1.41 20.83
N GLN A 119 2.31 -2.40 20.17
CA GLN A 119 2.93 -3.20 19.11
C GLN A 119 2.67 -2.66 17.69
N GLY A 120 1.88 -1.60 17.51
CA GLY A 120 1.60 -1.03 16.19
C GLY A 120 0.94 -2.02 15.23
N ARG A 121 0.02 -2.84 15.75
CA ARG A 121 -0.73 -3.82 14.96
C ARG A 121 -1.97 -3.16 14.35
N PHE A 122 -2.27 -3.55 13.12
CA PHE A 122 -3.44 -3.15 12.36
C PHE A 122 -4.35 -4.36 12.16
N SER A 123 -5.64 -4.12 12.03
CA SER A 123 -6.64 -5.16 11.85
C SER A 123 -7.39 -4.93 10.53
N ALA A 124 -7.66 -5.98 9.77
CA ALA A 124 -8.50 -5.90 8.59
C ALA A 124 -9.57 -7.00 8.64
N ALA A 125 -10.82 -6.62 8.35
CA ALA A 125 -11.91 -7.57 8.13
C ALA A 125 -11.77 -8.14 6.72
N LEU A 126 -11.32 -9.40 6.62
CA LEU A 126 -11.04 -10.04 5.34
C LEU A 126 -12.35 -10.32 4.59
N SER A 127 -12.37 -9.95 3.31
CA SER A 127 -13.39 -10.43 2.39
C SER A 127 -13.14 -11.90 2.03
N ALA A 128 -14.21 -12.59 1.61
CA ALA A 128 -14.09 -13.97 1.16
C ALA A 128 -13.05 -14.05 0.02
N PRO A 129 -12.19 -15.09 -0.02
CA PRO A 129 -11.23 -15.24 -1.11
C PRO A 129 -11.94 -15.25 -2.46
N GLU A 130 -11.72 -14.22 -3.27
CA GLU A 130 -12.07 -14.31 -4.70
C GLU A 130 -11.26 -15.45 -5.33
N PRO A 131 -11.88 -16.33 -6.14
CA PRO A 131 -11.16 -17.40 -6.81
C PRO A 131 -10.09 -16.78 -7.71
N ALA A 132 -8.84 -17.21 -7.55
CA ALA A 132 -7.68 -16.67 -8.25
C ALA A 132 -7.89 -16.69 -9.78
N LYS A 133 -8.31 -15.56 -10.36
CA LYS A 133 -8.34 -15.33 -11.81
C LYS A 133 -6.92 -15.04 -12.28
N ASN A 134 -6.08 -16.08 -12.37
CA ASN A 134 -4.97 -16.23 -13.35
C ASN A 134 -4.05 -17.39 -12.96
N ALA A 135 -4.40 -18.60 -13.40
CA ALA A 135 -3.47 -19.69 -13.59
C ALA A 135 -3.33 -19.98 -15.10
N LYS A 136 -2.62 -19.11 -15.82
CA LYS A 136 -2.01 -19.48 -17.11
C LYS A 136 -0.52 -19.70 -16.87
N GLY A 137 -0.12 -20.97 -16.81
CA GLY A 137 1.27 -21.35 -17.04
C GLY A 137 1.89 -22.38 -16.09
N LYS A 138 1.75 -23.64 -16.49
CA LYS A 138 2.61 -24.81 -16.21
C LYS A 138 2.56 -25.49 -14.83
N LEU A 139 1.97 -26.69 -14.89
CA LEU A 139 2.13 -27.81 -13.97
C LEU A 139 3.60 -28.13 -13.69
N GLY A 140 3.89 -28.39 -12.41
CA GLY A 140 5.09 -29.08 -11.93
C GLY A 140 4.76 -29.76 -10.60
N ALA A 141 5.05 -31.05 -10.50
CA ALA A 141 4.46 -32.01 -9.59
C ALA A 141 4.84 -31.90 -8.10
N ALA A 142 3.87 -32.29 -7.25
CA ALA A 142 3.95 -33.02 -5.99
C ALA A 142 5.05 -32.68 -4.95
N SER A 143 4.64 -32.32 -3.73
CA SER A 143 4.58 -33.32 -2.64
C SER A 143 4.10 -32.75 -1.29
N LYS A 144 3.44 -33.65 -0.56
CA LYS A 144 2.86 -33.59 0.79
C LYS A 144 3.73 -32.94 1.86
N SER A 145 3.11 -32.23 2.82
CA SER A 145 3.24 -32.55 4.25
C SER A 145 2.31 -31.72 5.14
N LYS A 146 1.82 -32.40 6.19
CA LYS A 146 0.92 -31.98 7.27
C LYS A 146 1.67 -31.17 8.35
N ALA A 147 0.99 -30.17 8.94
CA ALA A 147 0.98 -29.81 10.38
C ALA A 147 0.05 -28.58 10.50
N LYS A 148 -1.08 -28.53 11.23
CA LYS A 148 -1.45 -28.80 12.63
C LYS A 148 -0.85 -27.81 13.65
N ALA A 149 -1.61 -26.76 13.97
CA ALA A 149 -1.81 -26.12 15.29
C ALA A 149 -2.72 -24.88 15.06
N ALA A 150 -3.90 -24.65 15.65
CA ALA A 150 -4.44 -24.79 17.01
C ALA A 150 -4.45 -23.43 17.78
N VAL A 151 -5.66 -22.84 17.85
CA VAL A 151 -6.32 -22.17 19.01
C VAL A 151 -5.73 -20.80 19.44
N LEU A 152 -6.49 -19.70 19.53
CA LEU A 152 -7.56 -19.40 20.50
C LEU A 152 -8.61 -18.41 19.96
N ALA A 153 -9.84 -18.60 20.45
CA ALA A 153 -11.05 -17.83 20.20
C ALA A 153 -11.52 -17.07 21.45
N VAL A 154 -12.22 -15.95 21.26
CA VAL A 154 -13.26 -15.33 22.12
C VAL A 154 -14.08 -14.45 21.15
N GLY A 155 -15.36 -14.67 20.78
CA GLY A 155 -16.62 -14.70 21.55
C GLY A 155 -17.19 -13.27 21.68
N ALA A 156 -18.41 -12.84 21.29
CA ALA A 156 -19.60 -13.46 20.69
C ALA A 156 -20.60 -12.35 20.23
N ASN A 157 -21.35 -12.54 19.13
CA ASN A 157 -22.82 -12.33 19.05
C ASN A 157 -23.39 -12.95 17.74
N PRO A 158 -24.56 -13.60 17.76
CA PRO A 158 -25.18 -14.25 16.59
C PRO A 158 -26.09 -13.26 15.85
N ASP A 159 -26.46 -13.57 14.60
CA ASP A 159 -27.38 -12.82 13.72
C ASP A 159 -26.74 -11.82 12.72
N ALA A 160 -25.77 -12.28 11.93
CA ALA A 160 -25.62 -11.95 10.51
C ALA A 160 -24.60 -12.92 9.87
N GLU A 161 -25.02 -13.68 8.86
CA GLU A 161 -24.18 -14.62 8.12
C GLU A 161 -23.25 -13.88 7.14
N ASP A 162 -22.21 -13.24 7.69
CA ASP A 162 -20.99 -12.92 6.97
C ASP A 162 -19.83 -13.26 7.89
N THR A 163 -19.20 -14.43 7.70
CA THR A 163 -17.95 -14.78 8.39
C THR A 163 -16.82 -13.87 7.91
N GLN A 164 -16.86 -12.60 8.29
CA GLN A 164 -15.75 -11.66 8.17
C GLN A 164 -14.66 -12.14 9.13
N SER A 165 -13.65 -12.79 8.56
CA SER A 165 -12.48 -13.23 9.31
C SER A 165 -11.59 -12.01 9.56
N VAL A 166 -11.40 -11.62 10.83
CA VAL A 166 -10.50 -10.51 11.16
C VAL A 166 -9.06 -11.00 11.17
N MET A 167 -8.18 -10.29 10.48
CA MET A 167 -6.74 -10.56 10.46
C MET A 167 -5.97 -9.39 11.08
N ASN A 168 -5.16 -9.72 12.08
CA ASN A 168 -4.26 -8.78 12.74
C ASN A 168 -2.85 -8.93 12.14
N PHE A 169 -2.24 -7.82 11.77
CA PHE A 169 -0.90 -7.79 11.16
C PHE A 169 -0.11 -6.56 11.59
N SER A 170 1.21 -6.64 11.47
CA SER A 170 2.12 -5.50 11.66
C SER A 170 2.81 -5.12 10.36
N LEU A 171 3.34 -3.88 10.27
CA LEU A 171 4.11 -3.45 9.09
C LEU A 171 5.34 -4.33 8.81
N ALA A 172 5.86 -5.02 9.82
CA ALA A 172 7.00 -5.93 9.67
C ALA A 172 6.63 -7.25 8.97
N GLU A 173 5.40 -7.72 9.13
CA GLU A 173 4.90 -8.98 8.55
C GLU A 173 4.42 -8.80 7.10
N VAL A 174 4.06 -7.57 6.76
CA VAL A 174 3.54 -7.21 5.46
C VAL A 174 4.67 -6.83 4.50
N ARG A 175 4.52 -7.28 3.24
CA ARG A 175 5.39 -6.90 2.13
C ARG A 175 4.85 -5.65 1.45
N ASP A 176 3.54 -5.60 1.21
CA ASP A 176 2.87 -4.49 0.54
C ASP A 176 1.43 -4.36 1.03
N VAL A 177 0.93 -3.14 1.20
CA VAL A 177 -0.49 -2.84 1.46
C VAL A 177 -0.90 -1.74 0.50
N ARG A 178 -2.04 -1.90 -0.17
CA ARG A 178 -2.56 -0.89 -1.12
C ARG A 178 -4.03 -0.66 -0.91
N LEU A 179 -4.48 0.58 -1.14
CA LEU A 179 -5.91 0.88 -1.23
C LEU A 179 -6.50 0.28 -2.49
N VAL A 180 -7.63 -0.39 -2.33
CA VAL A 180 -8.42 -0.85 -3.45
C VAL A 180 -9.21 0.34 -3.98
N PRO A 181 -9.11 0.67 -5.28
CA PRO A 181 -9.86 1.78 -5.82
C PRO A 181 -11.34 1.45 -5.95
N VAL A 182 -12.16 2.30 -5.33
CA VAL A 182 -13.60 2.33 -5.58
C VAL A 182 -13.82 3.21 -6.81
N VAL A 183 -14.01 2.57 -7.97
CA VAL A 183 -14.34 3.28 -9.21
C VAL A 183 -15.84 3.18 -9.43
N ASP A 184 -16.55 4.23 -9.03
CA ASP A 184 -17.94 4.41 -9.42
C ASP A 184 -17.99 4.89 -10.87
N PHE A 185 -18.06 3.94 -11.79
CA PHE A 185 -18.49 4.22 -13.16
C PHE A 185 -19.97 4.56 -13.12
N GLY A 186 -20.29 5.81 -12.74
CA GLY A 186 -21.64 6.34 -12.76
C GLY A 186 -22.31 5.91 -14.06
N SER A 187 -23.46 5.25 -13.94
CA SER A 187 -24.23 4.71 -15.07
C SER A 187 -24.63 5.84 -16.02
N GLY A 188 -23.71 6.20 -16.92
CA GLY A 188 -23.90 7.17 -17.97
C GLY A 188 -24.79 6.57 -19.05
N ARG A 189 -26.09 6.45 -18.77
CA ARG A 189 -27.09 6.49 -19.82
C ARG A 189 -27.25 7.95 -20.24
N LYS A 190 -26.74 8.28 -21.42
CA LYS A 190 -27.34 9.29 -22.29
C LYS A 190 -27.56 8.64 -23.65
#